data_AF-A0A3B6HS91-F1
#
_entry.id   AF-A0A3B6HS91-F1
#
_cell.length_a   1.000
_cell.length_b   1.000
_cell.length_c   1.000
_cell.angle_alpha   90.00
_cell.angle_beta   90.00
_cell.angle_gamma   90.00
#
_symmetry.space_group_name_H-M   'P 1'
#
loop_
_entity.id
_entity.type
_entity.pdbx_description
1 polymer ?
#
loop_
_entity_poly.entity_id
_entity_poly.type
_entity_poly.pdbx_seq_one_letter_code
_entity_poly.pdbx_strand_id
1 'polypeptide(L)' 'MIDAMREIASAINKTCHAETHPDLYKAVMDLTMFDQNDRLTVLDYLTEHKAKGLNFVKMNDEVRKASFKCILKANPNLL' A
#
# COMPACT_ATOMS: atom_id res chain seq x y z
N MET A 1 -11.57 29.51 -18.38
CA MET A 1 -10.57 29.38 -17.30
C MET A 1 -11.02 28.37 -16.24
N ILE A 2 -12.26 28.46 -15.75
CA ILE A 2 -12.82 27.51 -14.76
C ILE A 2 -12.84 26.06 -15.28
N ASP A 3 -13.24 25.83 -16.53
CA ASP A 3 -13.31 24.46 -17.08
C ASP A 3 -11.94 23.78 -17.19
N ALA A 4 -10.91 24.54 -17.59
CA ALA A 4 -9.54 24.05 -17.65
C ALA A 4 -8.99 23.68 -16.26
N MET A 5 -9.31 24.46 -15.22
CA MET A 5 -8.93 24.14 -13.84
C MET A 5 -9.66 22.91 -13.31
N ARG A 6 -10.93 22.72 -13.71
CA ARG A 6 -11.72 21.54 -13.35
C ARG A 6 -11.18 20.27 -13.99
N GLU A 7 -10.78 20.33 -15.26
CA GLU A 7 -10.12 19.23 -15.96
C GLU A 7 -8.76 18.88 -15.34
N ILE A 8 -7.95 19.87 -14.96
CA ILE A 8 -6.68 19.66 -14.25
C ILE A 8 -6.93 18.99 -12.90
N ALA A 9 -7.90 19.49 -12.11
CA ALA A 9 -8.24 18.88 -10.82
C ALA A 9 -8.74 17.44 -10.97
N SER A 10 -9.55 17.16 -12.00
CA SER A 10 -10.03 15.83 -12.35
C SER A 10 -8.89 14.89 -12.77
N ALA A 11 -7.95 15.36 -13.57
CA ALA A 11 -6.77 14.61 -14.00
C ALA A 11 -5.81 14.32 -12.83
N ILE A 12 -5.58 15.30 -11.94
CA ILE A 12 -4.81 15.12 -10.70
C ILE A 12 -5.49 14.09 -9.80
N ASN A 13 -6.81 14.19 -9.64
CA ASN A 13 -7.56 13.23 -8.82
C ASN A 13 -7.47 11.80 -9.39
N LYS A 14 -7.58 11.64 -10.72
CA LYS A 14 -7.45 10.33 -11.40
C LYS A 14 -6.04 9.73 -11.29
N THR A 15 -5.00 10.54 -11.47
CA THR A 15 -3.59 10.09 -11.35
C THR A 15 -3.22 9.77 -9.90
N CYS A 16 -3.78 10.50 -8.92
CA CYS A 16 -3.58 10.23 -7.50
C CYS A 16 -4.04 8.83 -7.08
N HIS A 17 -5.05 8.24 -7.75
CA HIS A 17 -5.56 6.90 -7.42
C HIS A 17 -4.82 5.75 -8.12
N ALA A 18 -4.25 5.95 -9.33
CA ALA A 18 -3.79 4.84 -10.17
C ALA A 18 -2.38 4.30 -9.88
N GLU A 19 -1.50 5.06 -9.23
CA GLU A 19 -0.11 4.63 -9.04
C GLU A 19 0.06 3.94 -7.68
N THR A 20 0.03 2.62 -7.68
CA THR A 20 0.64 1.80 -6.62
C THR A 20 2.11 1.60 -6.95
N HIS A 21 2.98 1.58 -5.93
CA HIS A 21 4.41 1.38 -6.17
C HIS A 21 4.64 0.01 -6.83
N PRO A 22 5.40 -0.10 -7.95
CA PRO A 22 5.51 -1.33 -8.73
C PRO A 22 6.02 -2.52 -7.90
N ASP A 23 6.92 -2.25 -6.96
CA ASP A 23 7.49 -3.30 -6.10
C ASP A 23 6.65 -3.65 -4.87
N LEU A 24 5.54 -2.95 -4.60
CA LEU A 24 4.75 -3.18 -3.38
C LEU A 24 4.18 -4.60 -3.33
N TYR A 25 3.63 -5.06 -4.46
CA TYR A 25 3.10 -6.43 -4.57
C TYR A 25 4.17 -7.45 -4.20
N LYS A 26 5.35 -7.36 -4.82
CA LYS A 26 6.46 -8.28 -4.57
C LYS A 26 6.94 -8.20 -3.12
N ALA A 27 7.11 -6.99 -2.58
CA ALA A 27 7.57 -6.77 -1.21
C ALA A 27 6.63 -7.40 -0.16
N VAL A 28 5.33 -7.47 -0.44
CA VAL A 28 4.33 -8.13 0.43
C VAL A 28 4.28 -9.64 0.16
N MET A 29 4.24 -10.06 -1.10
CA MET A 29 4.07 -11.47 -1.47
C MET A 29 5.31 -12.32 -1.17
N ASP A 30 6.50 -11.75 -1.15
CA ASP A 30 7.73 -12.45 -0.76
C ASP A 30 7.79 -12.79 0.74
N LEU A 31 6.89 -12.25 1.56
CA LEU A 31 6.81 -12.55 3.00
C LEU A 31 6.10 -13.89 3.26
N THR A 32 6.59 -14.96 2.63
CA THR A 32 5.95 -16.29 2.57
C THR A 32 5.81 -17.00 3.91
N MET A 33 6.41 -16.50 5.00
CA MET A 33 6.18 -17.01 6.35
C MET A 33 4.88 -16.52 6.98
N PHE A 34 4.13 -15.61 6.34
CA PHE A 34 2.78 -15.23 6.74
C PHE A 34 1.74 -15.89 5.83
N ASP A 35 0.50 -16.00 6.34
CA ASP A 35 -0.62 -16.55 5.59
C ASP A 35 -0.89 -15.74 4.31
N GLN A 36 -1.47 -16.38 3.29
CA GLN A 36 -1.82 -15.69 2.04
C GLN A 36 -2.91 -14.62 2.26
N ASN A 37 -3.91 -14.89 3.11
CA ASN A 37 -4.96 -13.93 3.42
C ASN A 37 -4.37 -12.71 4.14
N ASP A 38 -3.51 -12.93 5.13
CA ASP A 38 -2.77 -11.85 5.80
C ASP A 38 -2.01 -10.98 4.78
N ARG A 39 -1.35 -11.61 3.80
CA ARG A 39 -0.59 -10.88 2.76
C ARG A 39 -1.49 -10.07 1.85
N LEU A 40 -2.64 -10.61 1.43
CA LEU A 40 -3.62 -9.88 0.61
C LEU A 40 -4.21 -8.70 1.39
N THR A 41 -4.62 -8.95 2.61
CA THR A 41 -5.14 -7.95 3.54
C THR A 41 -4.15 -6.79 3.76
N VAL A 42 -2.88 -7.09 4.02
CA VAL A 42 -1.86 -6.04 4.20
C VAL A 42 -1.55 -5.32 2.89
N LEU A 43 -1.60 -6.01 1.74
CA LEU A 43 -1.44 -5.39 0.43
C LEU A 43 -2.54 -4.36 0.15
N ASP A 44 -3.80 -4.70 0.44
CA ASP A 44 -4.95 -3.79 0.28
C ASP A 44 -4.77 -2.55 1.17
N TYR A 45 -4.44 -2.77 2.45
CA TYR A 45 -4.14 -1.69 3.40
C TYR A 45 -3.03 -0.75 2.90
N LEU A 46 -1.91 -1.30 2.42
CA LEU A 46 -0.78 -0.50 1.95
C LEU A 46 -1.07 0.22 0.62
N THR A 47 -1.95 -0.35 -0.20
CA THR A 47 -2.44 0.25 -1.45
C THR A 47 -3.34 1.46 -1.15
N GLU A 48 -4.24 1.34 -0.17
CA GLU A 48 -5.06 2.46 0.33
C GLU A 48 -4.21 3.53 1.02
N HIS A 49 -3.16 3.12 1.73
CA HIS A 49 -2.23 3.99 2.43
C HIS A 49 -0.89 4.13 1.70
N LYS A 50 -0.91 4.73 0.51
CA LYS A 50 0.24 4.83 -0.41
C LYS A 50 1.58 5.24 0.24
N ALA A 51 1.58 6.22 1.13
CA ALA A 51 2.80 6.66 1.83
C ALA A 51 3.40 5.54 2.70
N LYS A 52 2.56 4.71 3.33
CA LYS A 52 2.99 3.53 4.09
C LYS A 52 3.50 2.44 3.15
N GLY A 53 2.81 2.20 2.03
CA GLY A 53 3.28 1.28 0.98
C GLY A 53 4.68 1.64 0.45
N LEU A 54 4.93 2.91 0.17
CA LEU A 54 6.25 3.39 -0.26
C LEU A 54 7.33 3.14 0.79
N ASN A 55 7.05 3.41 2.06
CA ASN A 55 8.00 3.16 3.15
C ASN A 55 8.25 1.66 3.34
N PHE A 56 7.20 0.84 3.20
CA PHE A 56 7.28 -0.61 3.36
C PHE A 56 8.24 -1.26 2.34
N VAL A 57 8.22 -0.81 1.09
CA VAL A 57 9.15 -1.27 0.05
C VAL A 57 10.60 -0.96 0.41
N LYS A 58 10.87 0.22 1.00
CA LYS A 58 12.22 0.67 1.37
C LYS A 58 12.80 -0.04 2.60
N MET A 59 11.96 -0.67 3.42
CA MET A 59 12.42 -1.41 4.60
C MET A 59 13.28 -2.60 4.19
N ASN A 60 14.29 -2.92 4.98
CA ASN A 60 14.97 -4.22 4.86
C ASN A 60 14.04 -5.35 5.33
N ASP A 61 14.44 -6.60 5.10
CA ASP A 61 13.57 -7.76 5.34
C ASP A 61 13.13 -7.88 6.80
N GLU A 62 14.01 -7.66 7.78
CA GLU A 62 13.65 -7.78 9.21
C GLU A 62 12.62 -6.72 9.62
N VAL A 63 12.85 -5.47 9.23
CA VAL A 63 11.95 -4.36 9.54
C VAL A 63 10.62 -4.53 8.79
N ARG A 64 10.66 -5.02 7.55
CA ARG A 64 9.45 -5.29 6.75
C ARG A 64 8.58 -6.35 7.41
N LYS A 65 9.19 -7.43 7.92
CA LYS A 65 8.50 -8.48 8.71
C LYS A 65 7.87 -7.93 9.98
N ALA A 66 8.59 -7.08 10.72
CA ALA A 66 8.07 -6.45 11.93
C ALA A 66 6.90 -5.50 11.60
N SER A 67 7.04 -4.68 10.56
CA SER A 67 6.02 -3.76 10.09
C SER A 67 4.73 -4.49 9.69
N PHE A 68 4.85 -5.62 8.96
CA PHE A 68 3.73 -6.46 8.59
C PHE A 68 2.92 -6.93 9.82
N LYS A 69 3.61 -7.46 10.84
CA LYS A 69 2.96 -7.86 12.11
C LYS A 69 2.29 -6.69 12.82
N CYS A 70 2.93 -5.53 12.83
CA CYS A 70 2.36 -4.32 13.43
C CYS A 70 1.08 -3.86 12.72
N ILE A 71 1.02 -3.98 11.38
CA ILE A 71 -0.18 -3.64 10.60
C ILE A 71 -1.34 -4.56 10.98
N LEU A 72 -1.14 -5.88 11.00
CA LEU A 72 -2.20 -6.82 11.40
C LEU A 72 -2.68 -6.56 12.83
N LYS A 73 -1.75 -6.36 13.77
CA LYS A 73 -2.10 -6.10 15.18
C LYS A 73 -2.86 -4.78 15.37
N ALA A 74 -2.50 -3.74 14.63
CA ALA A 74 -3.12 -2.42 14.74
C ALA A 74 -4.50 -2.36 14.09
N ASN A 75 -4.83 -3.31 13.21
CA ASN A 75 -6.08 -3.30 12.45
C ASN A 75 -6.73 -4.70 12.52
N PRO A 76 -7.28 -5.10 13.68
CA PRO A 76 -7.83 -6.44 13.87
C PRO A 76 -9.05 -6.74 12.98
N ASN A 77 -9.73 -5.70 12.47
CA ASN A 77 -10.88 -5.82 11.57
C ASN A 77 -10.49 -6.12 10.12
N LEU A 78 -9.19 -6.20 9.83
CA LEU A 78 -8.68 -6.57 8.51
C LEU A 78 -8.66 -8.09 8.27
N LEU A 79 -8.94 -8.89 9.31
CA LEU A 79 -8.98 -10.36 9.31
C LEU A 79 -10.41 -10.88 9.39
#